data_AF-A0A1H8X0K4-F1
#
_entry.id   AF-A0A1H8X0K4-F1
#
_cell.length_a   1.000
_cell.length_b   1.000
_cell.length_c   1.000
_cell.angle_alpha   90.00
_cell.angle_beta   90.00
_cell.angle_gamma   90.00
#
_symmetry.space_group_name_H-M   'P 1'
#
loop_
_entity.id
_entity.type
_entity.pdbx_description
1 polymer ?
#
loop_
_entity_poly.entity_id
_entity_poly.type
_entity_poly.pdbx_seq_one_letter_code
_entity_poly.pdbx_strand_id
1 'polypeptide(L)'
;MALFGWTKASQREVSNDSWPFWLYSLLVVCVVAVYITVDLSGDTLHNGDIDDQLRGLFVRLLLSSSGWYDLSLPMVRGPEIYISPWSRLIDAPYATIAFALHYFFGQERSIDIAFKVWPPILGVIFSILIVSVLKRLYPSKADLPVKTLLGLLIVMPYAFWEFSPGRIDHHNLQIVLLLLVVYGISRFDMVGGATVGVGVSVSTAVGLETLPISALTLIALSCTWVFDVRGSRTMLGSTGIACLVMSPMLMLVLIPPAHYWTMSADAFSMPDIQALSGFGVKRSEDLTPWAKRRTDPFIDLLFRLSQAPFRPSAEGRNGAFREACSYHLGW
;
A
#
# COMPACT_ATOMS: atom_id res chain seq x y z
N MET A 1 36.53 16.30 -13.60
CA MET A 1 35.81 16.30 -12.31
C MET A 1 34.56 15.46 -12.50
N ALA A 2 34.58 14.25 -11.95
CA ALA A 2 33.59 13.20 -12.20
C ALA A 2 32.31 13.45 -11.38
N LEU A 3 31.17 13.57 -12.06
CA LEU A 3 29.83 13.47 -11.47
C LEU A 3 29.01 12.63 -12.46
N PHE A 4 28.47 11.51 -11.99
CA PHE A 4 27.76 10.46 -12.74
C PHE A 4 28.62 9.47 -13.54
N GLY A 5 29.55 8.80 -12.85
CA GLY A 5 30.06 7.52 -13.30
C GLY A 5 29.15 6.38 -12.84
N TRP A 6 28.14 6.01 -13.64
CA TRP A 6 27.63 4.63 -13.61
C TRP A 6 28.72 3.75 -14.22
N THR A 7 29.69 3.36 -13.40
CA THR A 7 30.69 2.39 -13.79
C THR A 7 29.98 1.07 -14.06
N LYS A 8 30.17 0.52 -15.27
CA LYS A 8 29.85 -0.88 -15.57
C LYS A 8 30.44 -1.71 -14.44
N ALA A 9 29.58 -2.27 -13.59
CA ALA A 9 30.00 -3.25 -12.60
C ALA A 9 30.72 -4.37 -13.37
N SER A 10 32.03 -4.46 -13.18
CA SER A 10 32.81 -5.61 -13.61
C SER A 10 32.10 -6.84 -13.04
N GLN A 11 31.83 -7.83 -13.89
CA GLN A 11 31.37 -9.13 -13.45
C GLN A 11 32.47 -9.80 -12.62
N ARG A 12 32.60 -9.39 -11.36
CA ARG A 12 33.14 -10.25 -10.33
C ARG A 12 32.06 -11.29 -10.11
N GLU A 13 32.44 -12.57 -10.15
CA GLU A 13 31.60 -13.66 -9.70
C GLU A 13 31.03 -13.29 -8.33
N VAL A 14 29.76 -12.89 -8.32
CA VAL A 14 29.03 -12.61 -7.09
C VAL A 14 28.83 -13.97 -6.46
N SER A 15 29.69 -14.31 -5.49
CA SER A 15 29.45 -15.44 -4.60
C SER A 15 28.00 -15.35 -4.14
N ASN A 16 27.24 -16.41 -4.42
CA ASN A 16 25.80 -16.49 -4.21
C ASN A 16 25.46 -16.48 -2.71
N ASP A 17 25.69 -15.35 -2.05
CA ASP A 17 25.29 -15.10 -0.66
C ASP A 17 24.08 -14.18 -0.69
N SER A 18 23.02 -14.67 -1.36
CA SER A 18 21.68 -14.10 -1.22
C SER A 18 21.26 -14.30 0.23
N TRP A 19 20.77 -13.27 0.89
CA TRP A 19 20.46 -13.37 2.32
C TRP A 19 19.50 -14.54 2.54
N PRO A 20 19.67 -15.29 3.64
CA PRO A 20 18.74 -16.35 3.99
C PRO A 20 17.38 -15.71 4.27
N PHE A 21 16.52 -15.71 3.26
CA PHE A 21 15.22 -15.03 3.25
C PHE A 21 14.42 -15.36 4.51
N TRP A 22 14.36 -16.65 4.84
CA TRP A 22 13.65 -17.15 6.02
C TRP A 22 14.21 -16.64 7.34
N LEU A 23 15.54 -16.49 7.47
CA LEU A 23 16.13 -15.95 8.71
C LEU A 23 15.84 -14.46 8.88
N TYR A 24 15.85 -13.69 7.79
CA TYR A 24 15.48 -12.27 7.84
C TYR A 24 13.98 -12.09 8.09
N SER A 25 13.13 -12.91 7.46
CA SER A 25 11.70 -12.90 7.74
C SER A 25 11.41 -13.31 9.17
N LEU A 26 12.08 -14.34 9.70
CA LEU A 26 11.96 -14.74 11.10
C LEU A 26 12.42 -13.61 12.03
N LEU A 27 13.53 -12.93 11.72
CA LEU A 27 13.99 -11.77 12.50
C LEU A 27 12.92 -10.67 12.55
N VAL A 28 12.34 -10.30 11.41
CA VAL A 28 11.26 -9.30 11.37
C VAL A 28 10.04 -9.78 12.16
N VAL A 29 9.62 -11.05 12.00
CA VAL A 29 8.53 -11.64 12.78
C VAL A 29 8.82 -11.56 14.28
N CYS A 30 10.04 -11.88 14.71
CA CYS A 30 10.44 -11.77 16.11
C CYS A 30 10.36 -10.32 16.61
N VAL A 31 10.79 -9.33 15.81
CA VAL A 31 10.68 -7.92 16.19
C VAL A 31 9.22 -7.50 16.30
N VAL A 32 8.38 -7.82 15.30
CA VAL A 32 6.94 -7.54 15.35
C VAL A 32 6.30 -8.20 16.58
N ALA A 33 6.65 -9.46 16.86
CA ALA A 33 6.18 -10.18 18.04
C ALA A 33 6.60 -9.50 19.35
N VAL A 34 7.82 -8.96 19.43
CA VAL A 34 8.25 -8.17 20.60
C VAL A 34 7.36 -6.94 20.78
N TYR A 35 7.09 -6.17 19.71
CA TYR A 35 6.19 -5.02 19.81
C TYR A 35 4.76 -5.40 20.22
N ILE A 36 4.24 -6.51 19.68
CA ILE A 36 2.94 -7.06 20.09
C ILE A 36 2.98 -7.47 21.57
N THR A 37 4.03 -8.11 22.06
CA THR A 37 4.11 -8.48 23.49
C THR A 37 4.19 -7.27 24.41
N VAL A 38 4.86 -6.19 23.98
CA VAL A 38 4.86 -4.92 24.69
C VAL A 38 3.45 -4.33 24.73
N ASP A 39 2.75 -4.36 23.60
CA ASP A 39 1.37 -3.86 23.51
C ASP A 39 0.41 -4.61 24.44
N LEU A 40 0.48 -5.94 24.42
CA LEU A 40 -0.33 -6.82 25.28
C LEU A 40 0.05 -6.77 26.76
N SER A 41 1.18 -6.16 27.11
CA SER A 41 1.56 -5.96 28.52
C SER A 41 0.90 -4.74 29.16
N GLY A 42 0.35 -3.83 28.36
CA GLY A 42 -0.45 -2.71 28.81
C GLY A 42 -1.90 -3.09 29.12
N ASP A 43 -2.62 -2.21 29.82
CA ASP A 43 -4.05 -2.39 30.12
C ASP A 43 -4.94 -2.23 28.87
N THR A 44 -4.44 -1.50 27.88
CA THR A 44 -5.12 -1.21 26.62
C THR A 44 -4.15 -1.31 25.45
N LEU A 45 -4.63 -1.69 24.27
CA LEU A 45 -3.84 -1.67 23.05
C LEU A 45 -3.45 -0.23 22.69
N HIS A 46 -2.21 0.00 22.27
CA HIS A 46 -1.67 1.31 21.93
C HIS A 46 -2.45 1.98 20.79
N ASN A 47 -2.84 1.19 19.79
CA ASN A 47 -3.66 1.66 18.66
C ASN A 47 -5.13 1.22 18.79
N GLY A 48 -5.54 0.67 19.95
CA GLY A 48 -6.92 0.24 20.16
C GLY A 48 -7.84 1.43 20.34
N ASP A 49 -9.00 1.38 19.69
CA ASP A 49 -9.98 2.47 19.72
C ASP A 49 -11.42 1.94 19.61
N ILE A 50 -12.36 2.86 19.40
CA ILE A 50 -13.78 2.53 19.24
C ILE A 50 -14.06 1.77 17.94
N ASP A 51 -13.20 1.88 16.93
CA ASP A 51 -13.40 1.24 15.63
C ASP A 51 -13.26 -0.27 15.76
N ASP A 52 -12.34 -0.77 16.62
CA ASP A 52 -12.27 -2.20 16.97
C ASP A 52 -13.59 -2.70 17.56
N GLN A 53 -14.19 -1.93 18.46
CA GLN A 53 -15.41 -2.35 19.15
C GLN A 53 -16.60 -2.40 18.18
N LEU A 54 -16.75 -1.36 17.36
CA LEU A 54 -17.79 -1.29 16.33
C LEU A 54 -17.58 -2.38 15.28
N ARG A 55 -16.33 -2.64 14.85
CA ARG A 55 -15.99 -3.77 13.98
C ARG A 55 -16.37 -5.11 14.60
N GLY A 56 -16.12 -5.27 15.89
CA GLY A 56 -16.47 -6.47 16.64
C GLY A 56 -17.97 -6.75 16.65
N LEU A 57 -18.80 -5.70 16.72
CA LEU A 57 -20.25 -5.81 16.55
C LEU A 57 -20.63 -6.16 15.10
N PHE A 58 -19.92 -5.55 14.13
CA PHE A 58 -20.16 -5.76 12.72
C PHE A 58 -19.95 -7.22 12.28
N VAL A 59 -18.85 -7.84 12.73
CA VAL A 59 -18.57 -9.26 12.48
C VAL A 59 -19.60 -10.17 13.18
N ARG A 60 -20.05 -9.82 14.40
CA ARG A 60 -21.11 -10.58 15.10
C ARG A 60 -22.45 -10.53 14.37
N LEU A 61 -22.80 -9.37 13.80
CA LEU A 61 -24.02 -9.23 13.00
C LEU A 61 -23.95 -10.06 11.73
N LEU A 62 -22.82 -9.99 11.01
CA LEU A 62 -22.56 -10.81 9.82
C LEU A 62 -22.74 -12.32 10.10
N LEU A 63 -22.26 -12.79 11.25
CA LEU A 63 -22.35 -14.20 11.64
C LEU A 63 -23.69 -14.61 12.25
N SER A 64 -24.52 -13.65 12.71
CA SER A 64 -25.79 -13.96 13.38
C SER A 64 -26.99 -13.96 12.44
N SER A 65 -27.03 -13.10 11.42
CA SER A 65 -28.10 -13.10 10.39
C SER A 65 -27.99 -11.99 9.34
N SER A 66 -27.14 -10.98 9.54
CA SER A 66 -26.98 -9.90 8.56
C SER A 66 -26.37 -10.46 7.29
N GLY A 67 -27.12 -10.39 6.18
CA GLY A 67 -26.62 -10.78 4.88
C GLY A 67 -25.32 -10.04 4.56
N TRP A 68 -24.49 -10.59 3.68
CA TRP A 68 -23.17 -10.04 3.34
C TRP A 68 -23.17 -8.52 3.05
N TYR A 69 -24.21 -8.04 2.37
CA TYR A 69 -24.38 -6.63 1.99
C TYR A 69 -25.04 -5.72 3.06
N ASP A 70 -25.50 -6.25 4.19
CA ASP A 70 -26.18 -5.46 5.23
C ASP A 70 -25.18 -4.78 6.16
N LEU A 71 -24.80 -3.54 5.84
CA LEU A 71 -23.82 -2.75 6.58
C LEU A 71 -24.43 -1.99 7.79
N SER A 72 -25.66 -2.32 8.23
CA SER A 72 -26.33 -1.58 9.30
C SER A 72 -25.82 -1.94 10.70
N LEU A 73 -25.70 -0.94 11.58
CA LEU A 73 -25.45 -1.11 13.02
C LEU A 73 -26.58 -0.44 13.81
N PRO A 74 -27.74 -1.11 13.98
CA PRO A 74 -28.93 -0.48 14.59
C PRO A 74 -28.76 -0.15 16.09
N MET A 75 -27.69 -0.65 16.73
CA MET A 75 -27.34 -0.35 18.12
C MET A 75 -26.70 1.03 18.28
N VAL A 76 -26.13 1.59 17.20
CA VAL A 76 -25.55 2.94 17.19
C VAL A 76 -26.70 3.95 17.14
N ARG A 77 -26.81 4.76 18.19
CA ARG A 77 -27.90 5.74 18.32
C ARG A 77 -27.67 6.92 17.37
N GLY A 78 -28.56 7.09 16.41
CA GLY A 78 -28.61 8.23 15.49
C GLY A 78 -30.06 8.57 15.10
N PRO A 79 -30.28 9.71 14.41
CA PRO A 79 -31.59 10.06 13.86
C PRO A 79 -32.04 9.06 12.79
N GLU A 80 -31.08 8.47 12.08
CA GLU A 80 -31.26 7.40 11.11
C GLU A 80 -30.45 6.17 11.56
N ILE A 81 -30.75 5.00 10.99
CA ILE A 81 -29.96 3.79 11.22
C ILE A 81 -28.54 4.03 10.70
N TYR A 82 -27.54 3.83 11.55
CA TYR A 82 -26.16 3.95 11.13
C TYR A 82 -25.81 2.84 10.12
N ILE A 83 -25.29 3.27 8.97
CA ILE A 83 -24.74 2.38 7.95
C ILE A 83 -23.23 2.57 7.98
N SER A 84 -22.49 1.49 8.25
CA SER A 84 -21.04 1.56 8.31
C SER A 84 -20.45 1.81 6.92
N PRO A 85 -19.53 2.77 6.76
CA PRO A 85 -18.80 2.97 5.52
C PRO A 85 -17.70 1.92 5.31
N TRP A 86 -17.39 1.12 6.35
CA TRP A 86 -16.29 0.19 6.32
C TRP A 86 -16.55 -1.03 5.45
N SER A 87 -15.51 -1.41 4.72
CA SER A 87 -15.56 -2.56 3.84
C SER A 87 -15.78 -3.87 4.58
N ARG A 88 -16.68 -4.71 4.05
CA ARG A 88 -16.87 -6.10 4.47
C ARG A 88 -15.67 -6.99 4.17
N LEU A 89 -14.75 -6.53 3.32
CA LEU A 89 -13.62 -7.36 2.86
C LEU A 89 -12.71 -7.80 4.02
N ILE A 90 -12.46 -6.91 4.99
CA ILE A 90 -11.66 -7.23 6.17
C ILE A 90 -12.40 -8.14 7.17
N ASP A 91 -13.74 -8.18 7.11
CA ASP A 91 -14.56 -9.04 7.97
C ASP A 91 -14.51 -10.52 7.54
N ALA A 92 -14.28 -10.78 6.25
CA ALA A 92 -14.34 -12.12 5.65
C ALA A 92 -13.37 -13.12 6.32
N PRO A 93 -12.08 -12.79 6.56
CA PRO A 93 -11.16 -13.67 7.27
C PRO A 93 -11.62 -13.98 8.70
N TYR A 94 -12.12 -12.98 9.44
CA TYR A 94 -12.64 -13.20 10.80
C TYR A 94 -13.84 -14.14 10.78
N ALA A 95 -14.81 -13.89 9.89
CA ALA A 95 -15.98 -14.74 9.73
C ALA A 95 -15.61 -16.17 9.33
N THR A 96 -14.63 -16.33 8.43
CA THR A 96 -14.16 -17.65 7.98
C THR A 96 -13.51 -18.44 9.12
N ILE A 97 -12.62 -17.80 9.89
CA ILE A 97 -11.97 -18.44 11.05
C ILE A 97 -13.01 -18.80 12.12
N ALA A 98 -13.90 -17.86 12.45
CA ALA A 98 -14.96 -18.09 13.43
C ALA A 98 -15.88 -19.24 13.00
N PHE A 99 -16.32 -19.26 11.74
CA PHE A 99 -17.16 -20.33 11.19
C PHE A 99 -16.47 -21.71 11.29
N ALA A 100 -15.18 -21.80 10.95
CA ALA A 100 -14.42 -23.05 11.03
C ALA A 100 -14.26 -23.57 12.48
N LEU A 101 -14.22 -22.66 13.45
CA LEU A 101 -14.03 -22.96 14.87
C LEU A 101 -15.34 -23.09 15.66
N HIS A 102 -16.46 -22.64 15.07
CA HIS A 102 -17.76 -22.55 15.72
C HIS A 102 -18.20 -23.88 16.35
N TYR A 103 -18.05 -24.99 15.64
CA TYR A 103 -18.47 -26.32 16.13
C TYR A 103 -17.73 -26.76 17.41
N PHE A 104 -16.47 -26.35 17.56
CA PHE A 104 -15.62 -26.80 18.67
C PHE A 104 -15.72 -25.90 19.90
N PHE A 105 -15.93 -24.59 19.69
CA PHE A 105 -15.82 -23.59 20.77
C PHE A 105 -17.11 -22.81 21.02
N GLY A 106 -18.12 -22.94 20.17
CA GLY A 106 -19.30 -22.06 20.15
C GLY A 106 -19.02 -20.72 19.45
N GLN A 107 -20.09 -19.97 19.15
CA GLN A 107 -20.02 -18.76 18.34
C GLN A 107 -19.12 -17.68 18.93
N GLU A 108 -19.44 -17.16 20.13
CA GLU A 108 -18.70 -16.04 20.70
C GLU A 108 -17.21 -16.34 20.89
N ARG A 109 -16.88 -17.54 21.40
CA ARG A 109 -15.49 -17.93 21.59
C ARG A 109 -14.75 -18.09 20.26
N SER A 110 -15.41 -18.58 19.21
CA SER A 110 -14.81 -18.67 17.88
C SER A 110 -14.49 -17.30 17.28
N ILE A 111 -15.36 -16.31 17.50
CA ILE A 111 -15.16 -14.92 17.09
C ILE A 111 -13.99 -14.30 17.85
N ASP A 112 -13.95 -14.47 19.18
CA ASP A 112 -12.85 -13.96 20.00
C ASP A 112 -11.49 -14.57 19.62
N ILE A 113 -11.47 -15.85 19.23
CA ILE A 113 -10.26 -16.48 18.69
C ILE A 113 -9.88 -15.85 17.35
N ALA A 114 -10.84 -15.65 16.44
CA ALA A 114 -10.58 -15.03 15.14
C ALA A 114 -9.95 -13.62 15.30
N PHE A 115 -10.48 -12.82 16.22
CA PHE A 115 -9.97 -11.47 16.53
C PHE A 115 -8.54 -11.47 17.06
N LYS A 116 -8.12 -12.54 17.73
CA LYS A 116 -6.76 -12.69 18.27
C LYS A 116 -5.78 -13.28 17.27
N VAL A 117 -6.27 -14.05 16.30
CA VAL A 117 -5.44 -14.83 15.37
C VAL A 117 -5.16 -14.09 14.07
N TRP A 118 -6.15 -13.40 13.51
CA TRP A 118 -5.99 -12.79 12.18
C TRP A 118 -5.00 -11.60 12.14
N PRO A 119 -5.00 -10.64 13.10
CA PRO A 119 -4.05 -9.52 13.03
C PRO A 119 -2.57 -9.99 13.07
N PRO A 120 -2.16 -10.95 13.93
CA PRO A 120 -0.81 -11.51 13.86
C PRO A 120 -0.47 -12.23 12.55
N ILE A 121 -1.44 -12.88 11.89
CA ILE A 121 -1.23 -13.48 10.56
C ILE A 121 -0.88 -12.39 9.55
N LEU A 122 -1.56 -11.24 9.58
CA LEU A 122 -1.20 -10.09 8.76
C LEU A 122 0.21 -9.57 9.09
N GLY A 123 0.61 -9.57 10.36
CA GLY A 123 1.98 -9.24 10.78
C GLY A 123 3.04 -10.18 10.20
N VAL A 124 2.74 -11.47 10.07
CA VAL A 124 3.62 -12.45 9.39
C VAL A 124 3.68 -12.16 7.89
N ILE A 125 2.55 -11.89 7.24
CA ILE A 125 2.50 -11.53 5.81
C ILE A 125 3.30 -10.25 5.56
N PHE A 126 3.12 -9.23 6.39
CA PHE A 126 3.90 -8.00 6.38
C PHE A 126 5.41 -8.31 6.45
N SER A 127 5.82 -9.17 7.39
CA SER A 127 7.23 -9.55 7.59
C SER A 127 7.84 -10.25 6.37
N ILE A 128 7.07 -11.09 5.69
CA ILE A 128 7.48 -11.74 4.44
C ILE A 128 7.59 -10.71 3.31
N LEU A 129 6.63 -9.80 3.19
CA LEU A 129 6.61 -8.79 2.14
C LEU A 129 7.74 -7.78 2.30
N ILE A 130 8.03 -7.29 3.51
CA ILE A 130 9.08 -6.28 3.71
C ILE A 130 10.45 -6.86 3.35
N VAL A 131 10.73 -8.11 3.74
CA VAL A 131 11.97 -8.80 3.34
C VAL A 131 12.00 -9.05 1.83
N SER A 132 10.85 -9.35 1.22
CA SER A 132 10.74 -9.51 -0.24
C SER A 132 11.05 -8.23 -1.00
N VAL A 133 10.60 -7.07 -0.49
CA VAL A 133 10.95 -5.74 -1.00
C VAL A 133 12.44 -5.49 -0.82
N LEU A 134 12.96 -5.68 0.39
CA LEU A 134 14.36 -5.40 0.70
C LEU A 134 15.32 -6.24 -0.14
N LYS A 135 15.02 -7.53 -0.35
CA LYS A 135 15.82 -8.42 -1.21
C LYS A 135 15.87 -7.96 -2.68
N ARG A 136 14.85 -7.22 -3.13
CA ARG A 136 14.83 -6.62 -4.47
C ARG A 136 15.62 -5.32 -4.55
N LEU A 137 15.58 -4.52 -3.49
CA LEU A 137 16.31 -3.25 -3.41
C LEU A 137 17.81 -3.45 -3.14
N TYR A 138 18.16 -4.52 -2.44
CA TYR A 138 19.51 -4.83 -1.98
C TYR A 138 19.79 -6.33 -2.24
N PRO A 139 20.21 -6.71 -3.45
CA PRO A 139 20.32 -8.12 -3.84
C PRO A 139 21.49 -8.88 -3.18
N SER A 140 22.55 -8.19 -2.71
CA SER A 140 23.73 -8.81 -2.08
C SER A 140 23.78 -8.60 -0.57
N LYS A 141 24.34 -9.55 0.20
CA LYS A 141 24.55 -9.48 1.67
C LYS A 141 25.37 -8.32 2.15
N ALA A 142 26.32 -7.88 1.32
CA ALA A 142 27.08 -6.68 1.61
C ALA A 142 26.20 -5.41 1.59
N ASP A 143 25.03 -5.46 0.95
CA ASP A 143 24.25 -4.26 0.64
C ASP A 143 23.27 -3.87 1.76
N LEU A 144 22.74 -4.82 2.56
CA LEU A 144 21.90 -4.51 3.72
C LEU A 144 22.53 -5.00 5.03
N PRO A 145 23.15 -4.10 5.79
CA PRO A 145 23.57 -4.39 7.15
C PRO A 145 22.37 -4.73 8.03
N VAL A 146 22.49 -5.79 8.85
CA VAL A 146 21.45 -6.17 9.84
C VAL A 146 21.09 -5.00 10.78
N LYS A 147 22.07 -4.16 11.10
CA LYS A 147 21.86 -2.94 11.91
C LYS A 147 20.93 -1.94 11.24
N THR A 148 21.00 -1.79 9.91
CA THR A 148 20.12 -0.92 9.14
C THR A 148 18.70 -1.47 9.14
N LEU A 149 18.54 -2.80 8.97
CA LEU A 149 17.25 -3.45 9.10
C LEU A 149 16.65 -3.24 10.49
N LEU A 150 17.40 -3.53 11.55
CA LEU A 150 16.93 -3.33 12.92
C LEU A 150 16.59 -1.86 13.20
N GLY A 151 17.41 -0.92 12.71
CA GLY A 151 17.13 0.52 12.81
C GLY A 151 15.81 0.91 12.13
N LEU A 152 15.54 0.38 10.94
CA LEU A 152 14.27 0.60 10.23
C LEU A 152 13.08 0.03 11.02
N LEU A 153 13.22 -1.16 11.60
CA LEU A 153 12.14 -1.79 12.35
C LEU A 153 11.86 -1.06 13.66
N ILE A 154 12.90 -0.60 14.38
CA ILE A 154 12.73 0.06 15.69
C ILE A 154 11.91 1.35 15.58
N VAL A 155 11.94 2.04 14.44
CA VAL A 155 11.23 3.30 14.22
C VAL A 155 9.80 3.13 13.67
N MET A 156 9.30 1.89 13.57
CA MET A 156 7.97 1.57 13.04
C MET A 156 6.96 1.06 14.09
N PRO A 157 7.00 1.45 15.38
CA PRO A 157 6.16 0.83 16.41
C PRO A 157 4.66 0.91 16.10
N TYR A 158 4.18 2.07 15.64
CA TYR A 158 2.77 2.28 15.29
C TYR A 158 2.28 1.35 14.17
N ALA A 159 3.14 0.98 13.21
CA ALA A 159 2.76 0.04 12.17
C ALA A 159 2.67 -1.41 12.72
N PHE A 160 3.48 -1.74 13.73
CA PHE A 160 3.49 -3.09 14.29
C PHE A 160 2.36 -3.34 15.28
N TRP A 161 1.95 -2.32 16.04
CA TRP A 161 0.80 -2.40 16.94
C TRP A 161 -0.54 -2.59 16.20
N GLU A 162 -0.60 -2.27 14.90
CA GLU A 162 -1.76 -2.64 14.07
C GLU A 162 -1.96 -4.16 13.93
N PHE A 163 -0.92 -4.96 14.17
CA PHE A 163 -0.99 -6.42 14.10
C PHE A 163 -1.25 -7.10 15.45
N SER A 164 -1.49 -6.31 16.50
CA SER A 164 -1.75 -6.84 17.84
C SER A 164 -3.07 -7.61 17.92
N PRO A 165 -3.14 -8.73 18.68
CA PRO A 165 -4.38 -9.44 18.93
C PRO A 165 -5.46 -8.50 19.48
N GLY A 166 -6.62 -8.46 18.82
CA GLY A 166 -7.72 -7.57 19.19
C GLY A 166 -7.73 -6.22 18.47
N ARG A 167 -6.63 -5.83 17.78
CA ARG A 167 -6.65 -4.71 16.82
C ARG A 167 -7.20 -5.20 15.50
N ILE A 168 -8.53 -5.19 15.38
CA ILE A 168 -9.27 -5.86 14.32
C ILE A 168 -9.73 -4.94 13.19
N ASP A 169 -9.46 -3.66 13.30
CA ASP A 169 -9.75 -2.70 12.26
C ASP A 169 -8.93 -2.90 10.97
N HIS A 170 -9.25 -2.13 9.93
CA HIS A 170 -8.79 -2.30 8.56
C HIS A 170 -7.42 -1.69 8.23
N HIS A 171 -6.84 -0.85 9.11
CA HIS A 171 -5.52 -0.25 8.91
C HIS A 171 -4.41 -1.32 8.74
N ASN A 172 -4.48 -2.44 9.47
CA ASN A 172 -3.53 -3.55 9.34
C ASN A 172 -3.43 -4.11 7.92
N LEU A 173 -4.58 -4.29 7.25
CA LEU A 173 -4.66 -4.79 5.89
C LEU A 173 -4.21 -3.72 4.90
N GLN A 174 -4.56 -2.45 5.10
CA GLN A 174 -4.07 -1.36 4.26
C GLN A 174 -2.54 -1.23 4.30
N ILE A 175 -1.92 -1.38 5.47
CA ILE A 175 -0.44 -1.42 5.60
C ILE A 175 0.15 -2.54 4.74
N VAL A 176 -0.43 -3.75 4.83
CA VAL A 176 0.01 -4.92 4.04
C VAL A 176 -0.19 -4.67 2.53
N LEU A 177 -1.31 -4.09 2.12
CA LEU A 177 -1.62 -3.79 0.72
C LEU A 177 -0.72 -2.70 0.14
N LEU A 178 -0.41 -1.64 0.91
CA LEU A 178 0.57 -0.63 0.50
C LEU A 178 1.96 -1.23 0.35
N LEU A 179 2.35 -2.13 1.25
CA LEU A 179 3.63 -2.83 1.12
C LEU A 179 3.64 -3.79 -0.09
N LEU A 180 2.49 -4.40 -0.41
CA LEU A 180 2.32 -5.19 -1.64
C LEU A 180 2.46 -4.31 -2.89
N VAL A 181 1.93 -3.08 -2.87
CA VAL A 181 2.16 -2.08 -3.93
C VAL A 181 3.64 -1.76 -4.07
N VAL A 182 4.35 -1.49 -2.97
CA VAL A 182 5.81 -1.25 -2.97
C VAL A 182 6.56 -2.47 -3.52
N TYR A 183 6.16 -3.68 -3.15
CA TYR A 183 6.70 -4.91 -3.72
C TYR A 183 6.50 -4.95 -5.23
N GLY A 184 5.29 -4.66 -5.73
CA GLY A 184 5.02 -4.58 -7.15
C GLY A 184 5.91 -3.56 -7.88
N ILE A 185 6.07 -2.36 -7.32
CA ILE A 185 6.96 -1.32 -7.86
C ILE A 185 8.41 -1.81 -7.91
N SER A 186 8.90 -2.48 -6.85
CA SER A 186 10.27 -3.01 -6.77
C SER A 186 10.56 -4.12 -7.81
N ARG A 187 9.53 -4.75 -8.38
CA ARG A 187 9.69 -5.70 -9.49
C ARG A 187 9.88 -4.99 -10.82
N PHE A 188 9.12 -3.92 -11.04
CA PHE A 188 9.09 -3.14 -12.28
C PHE A 188 8.92 -3.98 -13.57
N ASP A 189 8.13 -5.05 -13.47
CA ASP A 189 7.81 -6.00 -14.55
C ASP A 189 6.28 -6.15 -14.70
N MET A 190 5.82 -7.05 -15.57
CA MET A 190 4.38 -7.32 -15.76
C MET A 190 3.70 -7.82 -14.47
N VAL A 191 4.40 -8.65 -13.69
CA VAL A 191 3.87 -9.16 -12.42
C VAL A 191 3.80 -8.03 -11.40
N GLY A 192 4.81 -7.16 -11.38
CA GLY A 192 4.86 -5.97 -10.55
C GLY A 192 3.71 -5.02 -10.83
N GLY A 193 3.44 -4.76 -12.11
CA GLY A 193 2.36 -3.87 -12.49
C GLY A 193 0.99 -4.43 -12.12
N ALA A 194 0.75 -5.72 -12.38
CA ALA A 194 -0.47 -6.39 -11.92
C ALA A 194 -0.61 -6.35 -10.39
N THR A 195 0.48 -6.59 -9.66
CA THR A 195 0.52 -6.52 -8.19
C THR A 195 0.15 -5.13 -7.69
N VAL A 196 0.67 -4.06 -8.30
CA VAL A 196 0.30 -2.68 -7.96
C VAL A 196 -1.19 -2.42 -8.20
N GLY A 197 -1.71 -2.80 -9.37
CA GLY A 197 -3.12 -2.53 -9.69
C GLY A 197 -4.10 -3.27 -8.78
N VAL A 198 -3.77 -4.52 -8.42
CA VAL A 198 -4.53 -5.27 -7.40
C VAL A 198 -4.42 -4.58 -6.04
N GLY A 199 -3.20 -4.28 -5.58
CA GLY A 199 -2.97 -3.66 -4.28
C GLY A 199 -3.70 -2.33 -4.12
N VAL A 200 -3.61 -1.45 -5.13
CA VAL A 200 -4.33 -0.17 -5.15
C VAL A 200 -5.85 -0.38 -5.12
N SER A 201 -6.38 -1.22 -6.01
CA SER A 201 -7.84 -1.42 -6.10
C SER A 201 -8.43 -2.02 -4.83
N VAL A 202 -7.74 -3.02 -4.25
CA VAL A 202 -8.17 -3.66 -3.01
C VAL A 202 -8.02 -2.69 -1.84
N SER A 203 -6.94 -1.91 -1.75
CA SER A 203 -6.75 -0.92 -0.67
C SER A 203 -7.85 0.13 -0.67
N THR A 204 -8.18 0.68 -1.86
CA THR A 204 -9.30 1.62 -2.04
C THR A 204 -10.64 1.01 -1.66
N ALA A 205 -10.86 -0.27 -1.96
CA ALA A 205 -12.09 -0.96 -1.57
C ALA A 205 -12.15 -1.34 -0.09
N VAL A 206 -11.01 -1.35 0.62
CA VAL A 206 -10.94 -1.56 2.07
C VAL A 206 -11.26 -0.26 2.82
N GLY A 207 -10.71 0.86 2.35
CA GLY A 207 -10.92 2.20 2.92
C GLY A 207 -10.29 3.30 2.06
N LEU A 208 -10.76 4.53 2.23
CA LEU A 208 -10.40 5.67 1.39
C LEU A 208 -9.21 6.49 1.92
N GLU A 209 -8.71 6.17 3.10
CA GLU A 209 -7.60 6.85 3.80
C GLU A 209 -6.32 6.84 2.97
N THR A 210 -6.12 5.77 2.21
CA THR A 210 -4.92 5.55 1.37
C THR A 210 -5.08 6.06 -0.07
N LEU A 211 -6.19 6.73 -0.40
CA LEU A 211 -6.42 7.31 -1.72
C LEU A 211 -5.29 8.25 -2.17
N PRO A 212 -4.75 9.17 -1.34
CA PRO A 212 -3.67 10.06 -1.78
C PRO A 212 -2.40 9.30 -2.18
N ILE A 213 -2.05 8.25 -1.44
CA ILE A 213 -0.87 7.41 -1.71
C ILE A 213 -1.09 6.58 -3.00
N SER A 214 -2.29 6.04 -3.16
CA SER A 214 -2.69 5.29 -4.35
C SER A 214 -2.65 6.15 -5.60
N ALA A 215 -3.25 7.35 -5.54
CA ALA A 215 -3.23 8.31 -6.64
C ALA A 215 -1.80 8.72 -7.01
N LEU A 216 -0.96 9.06 -6.02
CA LEU A 216 0.44 9.41 -6.24
C LEU A 216 1.20 8.26 -6.91
N THR A 217 0.94 7.02 -6.50
CA THR A 217 1.57 5.84 -7.11
C THR A 217 1.20 5.70 -8.59
N LEU A 218 -0.09 5.82 -8.93
CA LEU A 218 -0.56 5.73 -10.31
C LEU A 218 -0.05 6.88 -11.18
N ILE A 219 0.02 8.10 -10.62
CA ILE A 219 0.62 9.27 -11.28
C ILE A 219 2.11 9.03 -11.52
N ALA A 220 2.86 8.57 -10.52
CA ALA A 220 4.29 8.30 -10.65
C ALA A 220 4.57 7.25 -11.73
N LEU A 221 3.82 6.15 -11.76
CA LEU A 221 3.93 5.14 -12.83
C LEU A 221 3.62 5.74 -14.22
N SER A 222 2.61 6.60 -14.31
CA SER A 222 2.29 7.31 -15.55
C SER A 222 3.43 8.22 -15.99
N CYS A 223 4.06 8.94 -15.06
CA CYS A 223 5.25 9.74 -15.32
C CYS A 223 6.42 8.88 -15.83
N THR A 224 6.66 7.68 -15.26
CA THR A 224 7.73 6.80 -15.78
C THR A 224 7.53 6.43 -17.25
N TRP A 225 6.28 6.33 -17.69
CA TRP A 225 5.95 6.11 -19.09
C TRP A 225 6.14 7.36 -19.95
N VAL A 226 5.74 8.54 -19.46
CA VAL A 226 5.97 9.83 -20.14
C VAL A 226 7.46 10.08 -20.38
N PHE A 227 8.31 9.74 -19.40
CA PHE A 227 9.77 9.88 -19.48
C PHE A 227 10.48 8.69 -20.15
N ASP A 228 9.75 7.77 -20.78
CA ASP A 228 10.29 6.61 -21.51
C ASP A 228 11.24 5.73 -20.67
N VAL A 229 10.94 5.57 -19.38
CA VAL A 229 11.69 4.67 -18.49
C VAL A 229 11.53 3.24 -19.00
N ARG A 230 12.65 2.53 -19.18
CA ARG A 230 12.65 1.15 -19.66
C ARG A 230 11.74 0.26 -18.81
N GLY A 231 10.81 -0.46 -19.44
CA GLY A 231 9.87 -1.36 -18.75
C GLY A 231 8.57 -0.70 -18.28
N SER A 232 8.50 0.64 -18.26
CA SER A 232 7.32 1.41 -17.83
C SER A 232 6.05 1.03 -18.59
N ARG A 233 6.14 0.76 -19.89
CA ARG A 233 4.99 0.35 -20.71
C ARG A 233 4.34 -0.94 -20.20
N THR A 234 5.15 -1.94 -19.88
CA THR A 234 4.68 -3.24 -19.38
C THR A 234 4.14 -3.11 -17.96
N MET A 235 4.88 -2.39 -17.11
CA MET A 235 4.47 -2.08 -15.74
C MET A 235 3.12 -1.36 -15.71
N LEU A 236 3.02 -0.20 -16.37
CA LEU A 236 1.80 0.61 -16.42
C LEU A 236 0.64 -0.13 -17.10
N GLY A 237 0.91 -0.88 -18.18
CA GLY A 237 -0.12 -1.65 -18.89
C GLY A 237 -0.76 -2.73 -18.00
N SER A 238 0.06 -3.51 -17.28
CA SER A 238 -0.45 -4.52 -16.37
C SER A 238 -1.11 -3.93 -15.12
N THR A 239 -0.64 -2.78 -14.62
CA THR A 239 -1.35 -2.02 -13.57
C THR A 239 -2.72 -1.56 -14.04
N GLY A 240 -2.82 -0.96 -15.21
CA GLY A 240 -4.09 -0.51 -15.78
C GLY A 240 -5.10 -1.65 -15.96
N ILE A 241 -4.66 -2.80 -16.52
CA ILE A 241 -5.52 -3.98 -16.66
C ILE A 241 -5.99 -4.50 -15.31
N ALA A 242 -5.09 -4.58 -14.31
CA ALA A 242 -5.47 -5.02 -12.98
C ALA A 242 -6.49 -4.07 -12.33
N CYS A 243 -6.34 -2.75 -12.45
CA CYS A 243 -7.36 -1.80 -11.96
C CYS A 243 -8.70 -1.94 -12.69
N LEU A 244 -8.67 -2.13 -14.01
CA LEU A 244 -9.86 -2.32 -14.85
C LEU A 244 -10.65 -3.57 -14.48
N VAL A 245 -9.97 -4.66 -14.12
CA VAL A 245 -10.63 -5.92 -13.77
C VAL A 245 -11.02 -5.94 -12.29
N MET A 246 -10.12 -5.51 -11.42
CA MET A 246 -10.30 -5.66 -9.98
C MET A 246 -11.37 -4.70 -9.42
N SER A 247 -11.45 -3.45 -9.90
CA SER A 247 -12.43 -2.50 -9.35
C SER A 247 -13.89 -2.91 -9.62
N PRO A 248 -14.31 -3.37 -10.82
CA PRO A 248 -15.66 -3.91 -11.01
C PRO A 248 -15.88 -5.23 -10.26
N MET A 249 -14.88 -6.11 -10.16
CA MET A 249 -15.02 -7.34 -9.36
C MET A 249 -15.30 -7.02 -7.89
N LEU A 250 -14.60 -6.04 -7.31
CA LEU A 250 -14.83 -5.57 -5.94
C LEU A 250 -16.21 -4.93 -5.79
N MET A 251 -16.69 -4.19 -6.80
CA MET A 251 -18.06 -3.69 -6.82
C MET A 251 -19.09 -4.82 -6.71
N LEU A 252 -18.94 -5.89 -7.49
CA LEU A 252 -19.85 -7.03 -7.45
C LEU A 252 -19.86 -7.73 -6.09
N VAL A 253 -18.68 -7.82 -5.45
CA VAL A 253 -18.53 -8.47 -4.15
C VAL A 253 -19.03 -7.60 -3.00
N LEU A 254 -18.78 -6.29 -3.01
CA LEU A 254 -18.96 -5.44 -1.83
C LEU A 254 -20.23 -4.59 -1.89
N ILE A 255 -20.73 -4.27 -3.08
CA ILE A 255 -21.87 -3.37 -3.25
C ILE A 255 -23.10 -4.19 -3.68
N PRO A 256 -24.26 -4.03 -3.02
CA PRO A 256 -25.49 -4.67 -3.49
C PRO A 256 -25.92 -4.09 -4.85
N PRO A 257 -26.49 -4.90 -5.77
CA PRO A 257 -26.81 -4.45 -7.14
C PRO A 257 -27.68 -3.18 -7.23
N ALA A 258 -28.59 -2.99 -6.27
CA ALA A 258 -29.43 -1.79 -6.20
C ALA A 258 -28.64 -0.48 -5.98
N HIS A 259 -27.41 -0.57 -5.51
CA HIS A 259 -26.58 0.56 -5.11
C HIS A 259 -25.37 0.81 -6.02
N TYR A 260 -25.21 0.08 -7.14
CA TYR A 260 -24.07 0.25 -8.06
C TYR A 260 -23.87 1.67 -8.60
N TRP A 261 -24.95 2.46 -8.68
CA TRP A 261 -24.92 3.83 -9.20
C TRP A 261 -24.94 4.90 -8.10
N THR A 262 -24.79 4.49 -6.83
CA THR A 262 -24.76 5.42 -5.71
C THR A 262 -23.37 6.01 -5.51
N MET A 263 -23.34 7.23 -4.99
CA MET A 263 -22.11 7.95 -4.63
C MET A 263 -22.09 8.08 -3.11
N SER A 264 -21.00 7.65 -2.49
CA SER A 264 -20.69 7.90 -1.09
C SER A 264 -19.40 8.71 -1.01
N ALA A 265 -19.30 9.59 -0.02
CA ALA A 265 -18.12 10.42 0.21
C ALA A 265 -17.07 9.72 1.08
N ASP A 266 -17.48 8.71 1.84
CA ASP A 266 -16.71 8.06 2.91
C ASP A 266 -16.60 6.54 2.75
N ALA A 267 -17.21 5.97 1.71
CA ALA A 267 -17.15 4.54 1.39
C ALA A 267 -16.84 4.29 -0.09
N PHE A 268 -16.25 3.13 -0.36
CA PHE A 268 -15.96 2.66 -1.72
C PHE A 268 -17.24 2.65 -2.57
N SER A 269 -17.26 3.49 -3.61
CA SER A 269 -18.47 3.68 -4.41
C SER A 269 -18.15 3.98 -5.88
N MET A 270 -19.17 4.36 -6.64
CA MET A 270 -19.05 4.49 -8.09
C MET A 270 -17.92 5.40 -8.58
N PRO A 271 -17.65 6.58 -7.96
CA PRO A 271 -16.55 7.44 -8.38
C PRO A 271 -15.18 6.75 -8.32
N ASP A 272 -14.92 5.96 -7.28
CA ASP A 272 -13.66 5.24 -7.10
C ASP A 272 -13.49 4.15 -8.16
N ILE A 273 -14.57 3.40 -8.40
CA ILE A 273 -14.62 2.34 -9.41
C ILE A 273 -14.38 2.92 -10.80
N GLN A 274 -15.02 4.03 -11.13
CA GLN A 274 -14.84 4.73 -12.41
C GLN A 274 -13.42 5.27 -12.57
N ALA A 275 -12.84 5.85 -11.52
CA ALA A 275 -11.46 6.36 -11.57
C ALA A 275 -10.46 5.23 -11.84
N LEU A 276 -10.57 4.12 -11.11
CA LEU A 276 -9.68 2.96 -11.24
C LEU A 276 -9.89 2.23 -12.57
N SER A 277 -11.14 2.03 -12.99
CA SER A 277 -11.45 1.42 -14.30
C SER A 277 -11.02 2.31 -15.45
N GLY A 278 -11.30 3.61 -15.38
CA GLY A 278 -10.94 4.60 -16.39
C GLY A 278 -9.42 4.72 -16.59
N PHE A 279 -8.64 4.61 -15.50
CA PHE A 279 -7.19 4.50 -15.56
C PHE A 279 -6.73 3.33 -16.45
N GLY A 280 -7.43 2.19 -16.39
CA GLY A 280 -7.14 1.03 -17.22
C GLY A 280 -7.61 1.14 -18.67
N VAL A 281 -8.83 1.66 -18.92
CA VAL A 281 -9.41 1.78 -20.28
C VAL A 281 -8.53 2.64 -21.19
N LYS A 282 -8.13 3.84 -20.72
CA LYS A 282 -7.32 4.79 -21.49
C LYS A 282 -6.01 4.17 -21.99
N ARG A 283 -5.51 3.14 -21.30
CA ARG A 283 -4.27 2.45 -21.67
C ARG A 283 -4.45 1.38 -22.74
N SER A 284 -5.58 0.69 -22.77
CA SER A 284 -5.87 -0.36 -23.75
C SER A 284 -5.90 0.18 -25.18
N GLU A 285 -6.38 1.41 -25.35
CA GLU A 285 -6.45 2.13 -26.63
C GLU A 285 -5.06 2.71 -27.04
N ASP A 286 -4.24 3.10 -26.07
CA ASP A 286 -2.92 3.70 -26.26
C ASP A 286 -1.80 2.68 -26.54
N LEU A 287 -2.12 1.43 -26.88
CA LEU A 287 -1.14 0.46 -27.38
C LEU A 287 -0.70 0.73 -28.82
N THR A 288 -1.26 1.76 -29.46
CA THR A 288 -0.76 2.33 -30.72
C THR A 288 0.73 2.69 -30.63
N PRO A 289 1.54 2.45 -31.68
CA PRO A 289 2.98 2.68 -31.63
C PRO A 289 3.33 4.11 -31.23
N TRP A 290 4.08 4.23 -30.12
CA TRP A 290 4.62 5.46 -29.54
C TRP A 290 5.47 6.29 -30.53
N ALA A 291 5.88 5.69 -31.66
CA ALA A 291 6.55 6.35 -32.78
C ALA A 291 5.80 7.57 -33.35
N LYS A 292 4.46 7.65 -33.20
CA LYS A 292 3.68 8.83 -33.64
C LYS A 292 3.61 9.99 -32.63
N ARG A 293 4.02 9.80 -31.37
CA ARG A 293 3.87 10.80 -30.28
C ARG A 293 5.11 11.65 -30.02
N ARG A 294 6.26 11.29 -30.60
CA ARG A 294 7.52 12.06 -30.50
C ARG A 294 7.47 13.44 -31.17
N THR A 295 6.36 13.78 -31.82
CA THR A 295 6.11 15.07 -32.48
C THR A 295 5.35 16.06 -31.60
N ASP A 296 4.92 15.69 -30.39
CA ASP A 296 4.28 16.62 -29.47
C ASP A 296 5.33 17.57 -28.85
N PRO A 297 5.23 18.89 -29.10
CA PRO A 297 6.23 19.87 -28.66
C PRO A 297 6.40 19.93 -27.14
N PHE A 298 5.34 19.63 -26.38
CA PHE A 298 5.36 19.69 -24.92
C PHE A 298 6.10 18.49 -24.32
N ILE A 299 5.89 17.29 -24.89
CA ILE A 299 6.60 16.08 -24.50
C ILE A 299 8.08 16.16 -24.88
N ASP A 300 8.40 16.72 -26.06
CA ASP A 300 9.79 16.96 -26.47
C ASP A 300 10.48 17.98 -25.54
N LEU A 301 9.78 19.02 -25.10
CA LEU A 301 10.31 19.99 -24.13
C LEU A 301 10.61 19.34 -22.77
N LEU A 302 9.68 18.56 -22.21
CA LEU A 302 9.90 17.85 -20.93
C LEU A 302 11.06 16.85 -21.01
N PHE A 303 11.16 16.12 -22.13
CA PHE A 303 12.27 15.21 -22.38
C PHE A 303 13.61 15.94 -22.46
N ARG A 304 13.68 17.06 -23.21
CA ARG A 304 14.88 17.91 -23.28
C ARG A 304 15.28 18.48 -21.93
N LEU A 305 14.31 18.89 -21.11
CA LEU A 305 14.55 19.38 -19.76
C LEU A 305 15.08 18.27 -18.84
N SER A 306 14.58 17.04 -18.97
CA SER A 306 15.08 15.88 -18.20
C SER A 306 16.49 15.44 -18.59
N GLN A 307 16.88 15.69 -19.84
CA GLN A 307 18.20 15.38 -20.39
C GLN A 307 19.19 16.56 -20.23
N ALA A 308 18.71 17.72 -19.81
CA ALA A 308 19.56 18.90 -19.65
C ALA A 308 20.54 18.67 -18.49
N PRO A 309 21.85 18.64 -18.74
CA PRO A 309 22.81 18.57 -17.66
C PRO A 309 22.66 19.83 -16.80
N PHE A 310 22.44 19.65 -15.49
CA PHE A 310 22.48 20.75 -14.54
C PHE A 310 23.89 21.36 -14.58
N ARG A 311 24.06 22.44 -15.36
CA ARG A 311 25.25 23.27 -15.34
C ARG A 311 25.00 24.33 -14.27
N PRO A 312 25.59 24.22 -13.06
CA PRO A 312 25.69 25.40 -12.22
C PRO A 312 26.46 26.44 -13.03
N SER A 313 25.87 27.61 -13.27
CA SER A 313 26.55 28.70 -13.95
C SER A 313 27.83 29.00 -13.18
N ALA A 314 28.98 28.82 -13.83
CA ALA A 314 30.29 29.17 -13.29
C ALA A 314 30.55 30.69 -13.36
N GLU A 315 29.51 31.49 -13.57
CA GLU A 315 29.52 32.95 -13.44
C GLU A 315 28.69 33.30 -12.21
N GLY A 316 29.36 33.72 -11.14
CA GLY A 316 28.75 34.05 -9.86
C GLY A 316 29.55 33.62 -8.62
N ARG A 317 30.68 32.92 -8.78
CA ARG A 317 31.64 32.77 -7.68
C ARG A 317 32.57 33.98 -7.65
N ASN A 318 32.37 34.78 -6.60
CA ASN A 318 33.10 35.99 -6.18
C ASN A 318 32.40 37.30 -6.56
N GLY A 319 31.41 37.71 -5.76
CA GLY A 319 30.88 39.08 -5.81
C GLY A 319 29.69 39.34 -4.89
N ALA A 320 28.63 38.54 -4.94
CA ALA A 320 27.33 38.96 -4.40
C ALA A 320 26.91 38.36 -3.04
N PHE A 321 27.69 37.46 -2.43
CA PHE A 321 27.33 36.84 -1.14
C PHE A 321 27.92 37.54 0.10
N ARG A 322 28.61 38.68 -0.09
CA ARG A 322 29.16 39.48 1.03
C ARG A 322 28.43 40.79 1.31
N GLU A 323 27.43 41.18 0.52
CA GLU A 323 26.67 42.43 0.71
C GLU A 323 25.24 42.24 1.23
N ALA A 324 24.70 41.02 1.29
CA ALA A 324 23.31 40.80 1.73
C ALA A 324 23.13 40.50 3.23
N CYS A 325 24.21 40.44 4.03
CA CYS A 325 24.14 40.21 5.48
C CYS A 325 24.35 41.48 6.34
N SER A 326 24.31 42.68 5.75
CA SER A 326 24.67 43.92 6.46
C SER A 326 23.57 44.98 6.55
N TYR A 327 22.34 44.70 6.13
CA TYR A 327 21.24 45.66 6.26
C TYR A 327 19.95 44.99 6.75
N HIS A 328 19.40 45.57 7.84
CA HIS A 328 18.11 45.30 8.50
C HIS A 328 18.07 44.23 9.61
N LEU A 329 18.82 44.49 10.69
CA LEU A 329 18.26 44.44 12.04
C LEU A 329 17.97 45.87 12.49
N GLY A 330 16.69 46.19 12.65
CA GLY A 330 16.21 47.50 13.06
C GLY A 330 14.75 47.64 12.67
N TRP A 331 13.88 47.00 13.45
CA TRP A 331 12.61 47.45 14.03
C TRP A 331 12.00 46.29 14.81
#